data_AF-A0A2P5E4M5-F1
#
_entry.id   AF-A0A2P5E4M5-F1
#
_cell.length_a   1.000
_cell.length_b   1.000
_cell.length_c   1.000
_cell.angle_alpha   90.00
_cell.angle_beta   90.00
_cell.angle_gamma   90.00
#
_symmetry.space_group_name_H-M   'P 1'
#
loop_
_entity.id
_entity.type
_entity.pdbx_description
1 polymer ?
#
loop_
_entity_poly.entity_id
_entity_poly.type
_entity_poly.pdbx_seq_one_letter_code
_entity_poly.pdbx_strand_id
1 'polypeptide(L)'
;MDTETNPKFKLVLLLCLFLKSHISYGADSICMDDVISGDSTIVSAGRIFEMGFFRPDSAPNYCIGIWYLKDPTRRAVWVANREKPVKLASQLRMSDGNLVLFDESKLPIWSTNVSSSSATTTTRSVQAVLLDTGNLFLNDESSPSEPLWQSFDYPSHTWLPGAKMGYSKINKTRQILTSWKNSEDPDPGIFSLQLDQSDNSFVIQWNRSKNSWRSGPWDGHIFSGIPQMRVDYVYFFSFVSNKNETYITYSMKNTSTLTCHFEMDVSGQINQVNWLPTNGWNLFWSLPAQQCEVYAVCGAYGSCKSNENSLLFCHCLTGFEPNSPIDWKLKDYSGGCFRKTKLQCETNGSSVELKSIKQLTIIHLSLKYRKWTLPLCSELSC
;
A
#
# COMPACT_ATOMS: atom_id res chain seq x y z
N MET A 1 -12.29 33.00 59.14
CA MET A 1 -12.40 33.00 57.66
C MET A 1 -12.57 31.55 57.26
N ASP A 2 -13.81 31.09 57.33
CA ASP A 2 -14.16 29.71 57.01
C ASP A 2 -14.26 29.60 55.48
N THR A 3 -13.28 28.96 54.87
CA THR A 3 -13.32 28.61 53.45
C THR A 3 -14.25 27.43 53.28
N GLU A 4 -15.53 27.69 53.00
CA GLU A 4 -16.47 26.69 52.50
C GLU A 4 -15.91 26.06 51.22
N THR A 5 -15.46 24.81 51.34
CA THR A 5 -14.98 24.04 50.19
C THR A 5 -16.17 23.50 49.42
N ASN A 6 -16.41 24.08 48.24
CA ASN A 6 -17.55 23.77 47.37
C ASN A 6 -17.62 22.25 47.06
N PRO A 7 -18.74 21.57 47.37
CA PRO A 7 -18.88 20.12 47.19
C PRO A 7 -18.74 19.66 45.73
N LYS A 8 -18.98 20.55 44.75
CA LYS A 8 -18.75 20.26 43.32
C LYS A 8 -17.26 20.06 43.01
N PHE A 9 -16.37 20.74 43.72
CA PHE A 9 -14.92 20.62 43.54
C PHE A 9 -14.41 19.25 44.02
N LYS A 10 -14.99 18.72 45.10
CA LYS A 10 -14.68 17.36 45.60
C LYS A 10 -15.16 16.27 44.64
N LEU A 11 -16.31 16.48 43.99
CA LEU A 11 -16.86 15.52 43.01
C LEU A 11 -16.02 15.45 41.72
N VAL A 12 -15.53 16.60 41.23
CA VAL A 12 -14.63 16.66 40.05
C VAL A 12 -13.29 15.99 40.35
N LEU A 13 -12.71 16.24 41.53
CA LEU A 13 -11.47 15.60 41.96
C LEU A 13 -11.62 14.07 42.09
N LEU A 14 -12.78 13.60 42.57
CA LEU A 14 -13.09 12.18 42.66
C LEU A 14 -13.26 11.54 41.28
N LEU A 15 -13.90 12.23 40.32
CA LEU A 15 -14.02 11.76 38.93
C LEU A 15 -12.64 11.63 38.25
N CYS A 16 -11.71 12.54 38.54
CA CYS A 16 -10.33 12.47 38.05
C CYS A 16 -9.52 11.31 38.66
N LEU A 17 -9.85 10.86 39.88
CA LEU A 17 -9.22 9.71 40.54
C LEU A 17 -9.73 8.36 40.00
N PHE A 18 -10.91 8.32 39.38
CA PHE A 18 -11.44 7.13 38.69
C PHE A 18 -11.04 7.05 37.22
N LEU A 19 -10.48 8.12 36.65
CA LEU A 19 -9.71 8.06 35.41
C LEU A 19 -8.37 7.39 35.72
N LYS A 20 -8.40 6.06 35.85
CA LYS A 20 -7.19 5.26 35.64
C LYS A 20 -6.77 5.50 34.19
N SER A 21 -5.89 6.47 33.97
CA SER A 21 -5.06 6.48 32.78
C SER A 21 -4.21 5.22 32.87
N HIS A 22 -4.69 4.14 32.25
CA HIS A 22 -3.86 3.01 31.92
C HIS A 22 -2.85 3.52 30.89
N ILE A 23 -1.73 4.06 31.37
CA ILE A 23 -0.52 4.21 30.56
C ILE A 23 -0.01 2.79 30.38
N SER A 24 -0.63 2.06 29.45
CA SER A 24 -0.09 0.81 28.95
C SER A 24 1.11 1.18 28.10
N TYR A 25 2.30 0.90 28.58
CA TYR A 25 3.48 0.89 27.73
C TYR A 25 3.31 -0.31 26.80
N GLY A 26 2.99 -0.07 25.53
CA GLY A 26 3.04 -1.11 24.52
C GLY A 26 4.46 -1.67 24.49
N ALA A 27 4.60 -2.98 24.68
CA ALA A 27 5.85 -3.68 24.40
C ALA A 27 6.22 -3.46 22.92
N ASP A 28 7.49 -3.52 22.58
CA ASP A 28 7.97 -3.48 21.19
C ASP A 28 8.08 -4.87 20.57
N SER A 29 7.89 -5.93 21.39
CA SER A 29 7.99 -7.31 20.98
C SER A 29 6.73 -8.14 21.31
N ILE A 30 6.60 -9.26 20.60
CA ILE A 30 5.62 -10.33 20.85
C ILE A 30 6.42 -11.61 21.10
N CYS A 31 6.38 -12.09 22.34
CA CYS A 31 7.00 -13.33 22.79
C CYS A 31 6.00 -14.50 22.77
N MET A 32 6.44 -15.69 23.18
CA MET A 32 5.65 -16.93 23.08
C MET A 32 4.29 -16.88 23.80
N ASP A 33 4.23 -16.21 24.95
CA ASP A 33 3.03 -16.13 25.79
C ASP A 33 2.16 -14.89 25.51
N ASP A 34 2.63 -14.00 24.62
CA ASP A 34 1.93 -12.78 24.27
C ASP A 34 0.87 -13.03 23.20
N VAL A 35 -0.28 -12.35 23.35
CA VAL A 35 -1.37 -12.39 22.39
C VAL A 35 -1.83 -10.97 22.09
N ILE A 36 -1.76 -10.60 20.83
CA ILE A 36 -2.35 -9.37 20.32
C ILE A 36 -3.76 -9.71 19.80
N SER A 37 -4.77 -9.06 20.38
CA SER A 37 -6.19 -9.21 20.04
C SER A 37 -6.94 -7.96 20.48
N GLY A 38 -8.08 -7.65 19.87
CA GLY A 38 -8.83 -6.46 20.20
C GLY A 38 -8.04 -5.18 19.94
N ASP A 39 -8.06 -4.27 20.92
CA ASP A 39 -7.38 -2.98 20.87
C ASP A 39 -5.93 -3.04 21.35
N SER A 40 -5.41 -4.23 21.68
CA SER A 40 -4.02 -4.40 22.09
C SER A 40 -3.08 -4.11 20.93
N THR A 41 -1.98 -3.40 21.21
CA THR A 41 -0.96 -3.03 20.24
C THR A 41 0.45 -3.24 20.80
N ILE A 42 1.43 -3.29 19.89
CA ILE A 42 2.85 -3.13 20.22
C ILE A 42 3.35 -1.80 19.66
N VAL A 43 4.31 -1.19 20.33
CA VAL A 43 4.86 0.12 19.97
C VAL A 43 6.38 0.00 19.92
N SER A 44 6.98 0.44 18.80
CA SER A 44 8.43 0.50 18.64
C SER A 44 9.11 1.26 19.80
N ALA A 45 10.34 0.88 20.16
CA ALA A 45 11.04 1.38 21.35
C ALA A 45 11.14 2.92 21.43
N GLY A 46 11.44 3.57 20.31
CA GLY A 46 11.49 5.03 20.14
C GLY A 46 10.12 5.67 19.90
N ARG A 47 9.04 4.90 19.95
CA ARG A 47 7.64 5.33 19.83
C ARG A 47 7.33 6.03 18.50
N ILE A 48 7.90 5.51 17.41
CA ILE A 48 7.72 6.06 16.06
C ILE A 48 6.56 5.34 15.36
N PHE A 49 6.54 4.02 15.45
CA PHE A 49 5.55 3.13 14.85
C PHE A 49 4.78 2.34 15.92
N GLU A 50 3.54 2.01 15.58
CA GLU A 50 2.64 1.15 16.34
C GLU A 50 2.08 0.08 15.40
N MET A 51 1.83 -1.11 15.95
CA MET A 51 1.24 -2.23 15.21
C MET A 51 0.10 -2.87 16.00
N GLY A 52 -0.96 -3.23 15.28
CA GLY A 52 -2.07 -4.00 15.84
C GLY A 52 -3.20 -4.18 14.83
N PHE A 53 -4.39 -4.48 15.34
CA PHE A 53 -5.60 -4.54 14.51
C PHE A 53 -6.02 -3.13 14.11
N PHE A 54 -6.27 -2.94 12.81
CA PHE A 54 -6.86 -1.72 12.28
C PHE A 54 -7.98 -2.07 11.31
N ARG A 55 -8.86 -1.09 11.09
CA ARG A 55 -10.00 -1.19 10.20
C ARG A 55 -10.10 0.13 9.44
N PRO A 56 -10.04 0.13 8.10
CA PRO A 56 -10.41 1.31 7.31
C PRO A 56 -11.83 1.76 7.68
N ASP A 57 -12.11 3.06 7.67
CA ASP A 57 -13.27 3.69 8.32
C ASP A 57 -14.64 3.01 8.05
N SER A 58 -14.82 2.41 6.87
CA SER A 58 -16.05 1.73 6.43
C SER A 58 -15.96 0.20 6.36
N ALA A 59 -14.77 -0.40 6.52
CA ALA A 59 -14.58 -1.83 6.30
C ALA A 59 -15.27 -2.65 7.40
N PRO A 60 -15.87 -3.83 7.10
CA PRO A 60 -16.55 -4.65 8.10
C PRO A 60 -15.58 -5.50 8.95
N ASN A 61 -14.33 -5.63 8.52
CA ASN A 61 -13.35 -6.56 9.07
C ASN A 61 -12.00 -5.85 9.30
N TYR A 62 -11.14 -6.49 10.08
CA TYR A 62 -9.87 -5.95 10.55
C TYR A 62 -8.68 -6.61 9.85
N CYS A 63 -7.59 -5.86 9.74
CA CYS A 63 -6.29 -6.36 9.33
C CYS A 63 -5.25 -6.04 10.40
N ILE A 64 -4.17 -6.80 10.44
CA ILE A 64 -2.95 -6.40 11.15
C ILE A 64 -2.21 -5.40 10.28
N GLY A 65 -1.89 -4.26 10.86
CA GLY A 65 -1.13 -3.21 10.18
C GLY A 65 -0.14 -2.52 11.09
N ILE A 66 0.78 -1.81 10.46
CA ILE A 66 1.75 -0.92 11.12
C ILE A 66 1.43 0.50 10.66
N TRP A 67 1.41 1.46 11.56
CA TRP A 67 1.20 2.89 11.27
C TRP A 67 2.15 3.77 12.09
N TYR A 68 2.28 5.02 11.69
CA TYR A 68 3.01 6.01 12.48
C TYR A 68 2.21 6.35 13.75
N LEU A 69 2.83 6.22 14.93
CA LEU A 69 2.15 6.44 16.21
C LEU A 69 1.57 7.86 16.34
N LYS A 70 2.25 8.85 15.74
CA LYS A 70 1.83 10.26 15.77
C LYS A 70 0.61 10.58 14.89
N ASP A 71 0.21 9.65 14.02
CA ASP A 71 -0.92 9.83 13.11
C ASP A 71 -2.22 9.37 13.78
N PRO A 72 -3.13 10.29 14.16
CA PRO A 72 -4.37 9.93 14.83
C PRO A 72 -5.32 9.16 13.92
N THR A 73 -5.14 9.22 12.59
CA THR A 73 -5.97 8.48 11.63
C THR A 73 -5.53 7.02 11.49
N ARG A 74 -4.39 6.63 12.09
CA ARG A 74 -3.81 5.28 12.03
C ARG A 74 -3.68 4.76 10.60
N ARG A 75 -3.24 5.62 9.68
CA ARG A 75 -3.01 5.24 8.29
C ARG A 75 -1.94 4.15 8.23
N ALA A 76 -2.33 2.96 7.81
CA ALA A 76 -1.42 1.82 7.72
C ALA A 76 -0.37 2.05 6.63
N VAL A 77 0.91 1.82 6.95
CA VAL A 77 2.05 1.79 6.03
C VAL A 77 2.48 0.36 5.70
N TRP A 78 2.00 -0.62 6.45
CA TRP A 78 2.19 -2.04 6.15
C TRP A 78 0.96 -2.82 6.60
N VAL A 79 0.62 -3.90 5.90
CA VAL A 79 -0.57 -4.73 6.17
C VAL A 79 -0.20 -6.20 5.95
N ALA A 80 -0.44 -7.05 6.94
CA ALA A 80 -0.08 -8.48 6.89
C ALA A 80 -1.09 -9.29 6.06
N ASN A 81 -2.35 -9.31 6.49
CA ASN A 81 -3.42 -10.16 5.98
C ASN A 81 -4.36 -9.43 5.01
N ARG A 82 -3.78 -8.64 4.09
CA ARG A 82 -4.53 -7.73 3.21
C ARG A 82 -5.64 -8.40 2.36
N GLU A 83 -5.45 -9.65 1.94
CA GLU A 83 -6.41 -10.44 1.14
C GLU A 83 -7.41 -11.22 2.01
N LYS A 84 -7.14 -11.34 3.32
CA LYS A 84 -7.94 -12.14 4.26
C LYS A 84 -8.24 -11.35 5.53
N PRO A 85 -9.12 -10.34 5.47
CA PRO A 85 -9.57 -9.61 6.65
C PRO A 85 -10.23 -10.54 7.67
N VAL A 86 -10.09 -10.23 8.96
CA VAL A 86 -10.53 -11.05 10.09
C VAL A 86 -11.45 -10.28 11.05
N LYS A 87 -11.97 -10.94 12.09
CA LYS A 87 -12.75 -10.29 13.15
C LYS A 87 -11.83 -9.72 14.23
N LEU A 88 -12.35 -8.76 15.01
CA LEU A 88 -11.57 -8.13 16.09
C LEU A 88 -11.16 -9.12 17.20
N ALA A 89 -11.93 -10.21 17.37
CA ALA A 89 -11.64 -11.28 18.32
C ALA A 89 -10.53 -12.25 17.86
N SER A 90 -10.02 -12.09 16.63
CA SER A 90 -8.88 -12.84 16.12
C SER A 90 -7.61 -12.57 16.92
N GLN A 91 -6.62 -13.46 16.81
CA GLN A 91 -5.44 -13.45 17.66
C GLN A 91 -4.16 -13.55 16.85
N LEU A 92 -3.27 -12.58 17.01
CA LEU A 92 -1.91 -12.62 16.50
C LEU A 92 -0.97 -13.02 17.65
N ARG A 93 -0.24 -14.12 17.48
CA ARG A 93 0.68 -14.63 18.51
C ARG A 93 1.78 -15.48 17.89
N MET A 94 2.81 -15.78 18.69
CA MET A 94 3.83 -16.73 18.31
C MET A 94 3.29 -18.17 18.35
N SER A 95 3.65 -18.98 17.35
CA SER A 95 3.35 -20.41 17.27
C SER A 95 4.43 -21.10 16.45
N ASP A 96 5.06 -22.13 17.03
CA ASP A 96 6.06 -22.96 16.35
C ASP A 96 7.17 -22.16 15.63
N GLY A 97 7.71 -21.15 16.32
CA GLY A 97 8.77 -20.29 15.79
C GLY A 97 8.33 -19.35 14.67
N ASN A 98 7.03 -19.12 14.50
CA ASN A 98 6.45 -18.20 13.53
C ASN A 98 5.51 -17.21 14.22
N LEU A 99 5.34 -16.02 13.62
CA LEU A 99 4.24 -15.12 13.97
C LEU A 99 3.01 -15.52 13.14
N VAL A 100 1.90 -15.83 13.81
CA VAL A 100 0.71 -16.41 13.18
C VAL A 100 -0.56 -15.66 13.60
N LEU A 101 -1.38 -15.31 12.61
CA LEU A 101 -2.72 -14.76 12.80
C LEU A 101 -3.76 -15.88 12.73
N PHE A 102 -4.50 -16.07 13.81
CA PHE A 102 -5.60 -17.02 13.92
C PHE A 102 -6.95 -16.29 13.89
N ASP A 103 -7.93 -16.85 13.19
CA ASP A 103 -9.32 -16.36 13.24
C ASP A 103 -10.01 -16.72 14.57
N GLU A 104 -11.29 -16.34 14.72
CA GLU A 104 -12.10 -16.66 15.89
C GLU A 104 -12.29 -18.17 16.13
N SER A 105 -12.14 -18.98 15.08
CA SER A 105 -12.19 -20.45 15.13
C SER A 105 -10.83 -21.08 15.39
N LYS A 106 -9.81 -20.27 15.67
CA LYS A 106 -8.41 -20.67 15.88
C LYS A 106 -7.77 -21.31 14.64
N LEU A 107 -8.28 -21.01 13.45
CA LEU A 107 -7.66 -21.43 12.19
C LEU A 107 -6.59 -20.42 11.77
N PRO A 108 -5.40 -20.87 11.33
CA PRO A 108 -4.35 -19.97 10.87
C PRO A 108 -4.75 -19.33 9.52
N ILE A 109 -4.84 -18.00 9.49
CA ILE A 109 -5.22 -17.22 8.30
C ILE A 109 -3.98 -16.66 7.59
N TRP A 110 -2.95 -16.29 8.35
CA TRP A 110 -1.69 -15.72 7.87
C TRP A 110 -0.53 -16.11 8.79
N SER A 111 0.67 -16.27 8.23
CA SER A 111 1.90 -16.61 8.96
C SER A 111 3.16 -16.14 8.23
N THR A 112 4.25 -15.95 8.98
CA THR A 112 5.58 -15.60 8.43
C THR A 112 6.21 -16.69 7.56
N ASN A 113 5.78 -17.96 7.72
CA ASN A 113 6.22 -19.12 6.94
C ASN A 113 7.74 -19.34 6.93
N VAL A 114 8.38 -19.16 8.08
CA VAL A 114 9.79 -19.50 8.30
C VAL A 114 9.93 -21.02 8.37
N SER A 115 10.86 -21.57 7.59
CA SER A 115 11.18 -22.99 7.55
C SER A 115 11.78 -23.49 8.87
N SER A 116 11.36 -24.67 9.33
CA SER A 116 11.84 -25.28 10.57
C SER A 116 13.35 -25.58 10.60
N SER A 117 14.00 -25.71 9.44
CA SER A 117 15.46 -25.91 9.34
C SER A 117 16.28 -24.64 9.63
N SER A 118 15.64 -23.46 9.62
CA SER A 118 16.27 -22.17 9.94
C SER A 118 16.19 -21.85 11.44
N ALA A 119 15.28 -22.50 12.17
CA ALA A 119 15.16 -22.42 13.62
C ALA A 119 15.95 -23.59 14.25
N THR A 120 17.26 -23.42 14.41
CA THR A 120 18.14 -24.42 15.03
C THR A 120 17.94 -24.59 16.55
N THR A 121 17.03 -23.82 17.16
CA THR A 121 16.98 -23.67 18.61
C THR A 121 15.54 -23.68 19.13
N THR A 122 15.37 -24.03 20.40
CA THR A 122 14.09 -24.03 21.14
C THR A 122 13.19 -22.85 20.78
N THR A 123 11.93 -23.12 20.41
CA THR A 123 10.89 -22.13 20.04
C THR A 123 10.71 -20.95 21.00
N ARG A 124 11.23 -21.06 22.24
CA ARG A 124 11.19 -20.01 23.26
C ARG A 124 12.13 -18.81 22.99
N SER A 125 13.14 -18.93 22.13
CA SER A 125 14.06 -17.82 21.82
C SER A 125 13.62 -16.96 20.63
N VAL A 126 12.49 -17.30 19.99
CA VAL A 126 12.00 -16.58 18.82
C VAL A 126 10.94 -15.57 19.22
N GLN A 127 11.15 -14.31 18.83
CA GLN A 127 10.21 -13.22 19.08
C GLN A 127 10.02 -12.35 17.84
N ALA A 128 8.84 -11.74 17.71
CA ALA A 128 8.61 -10.69 16.72
C ALA A 128 8.90 -9.33 17.36
N VAL A 129 9.68 -8.46 16.71
CA VAL A 129 10.07 -7.14 17.24
C VAL A 129 9.77 -6.06 16.20
N LEU A 130 9.09 -4.99 16.63
CA LEU A 130 8.82 -3.81 15.83
C LEU A 130 9.90 -2.75 16.04
N LEU A 131 10.68 -2.47 15.01
CA LEU A 131 11.75 -1.47 15.06
C LEU A 131 11.24 -0.04 14.83
N ASP A 132 12.05 0.93 15.26
CA ASP A 132 11.86 2.36 15.00
C ASP A 132 11.92 2.74 13.51
N THR A 133 12.40 1.83 12.66
CA THR A 133 12.34 1.97 11.19
C THR A 133 10.96 1.60 10.62
N GLY A 134 10.10 0.97 11.42
CA GLY A 134 8.84 0.37 10.99
C GLY A 134 9.00 -1.05 10.46
N ASN A 135 10.22 -1.60 10.47
CA ASN A 135 10.45 -3.00 10.11
C ASN A 135 10.01 -3.90 11.27
N LEU A 136 9.12 -4.85 10.98
CA LEU A 136 8.75 -5.92 11.89
C LEU A 136 9.58 -7.13 11.49
N PHE A 137 10.43 -7.62 12.39
CA PHE A 137 11.25 -8.80 12.09
C PHE A 137 11.07 -9.88 13.15
N LEU A 138 11.26 -11.11 12.70
CA LEU A 138 11.27 -12.29 13.53
C LEU A 138 12.73 -12.61 13.87
N ASN A 139 13.08 -12.49 15.14
CA ASN A 139 14.44 -12.66 15.63
C ASN A 139 14.58 -13.96 16.41
N ASP A 140 15.71 -14.64 16.26
CA ASP A 140 16.15 -15.67 17.19
C ASP A 140 17.21 -15.08 18.12
N GLU A 141 16.92 -14.95 19.41
CA GLU A 141 17.87 -14.44 20.40
C GLU A 141 19.16 -15.27 20.46
N SER A 142 19.11 -16.54 20.07
CA SER A 142 20.29 -17.42 20.05
C SER A 142 21.23 -17.16 18.87
N SER A 143 20.76 -16.48 17.81
CA SER A 143 21.54 -16.14 16.61
C SER A 143 21.16 -14.74 16.09
N PRO A 144 21.62 -13.67 16.76
CA PRO A 144 21.14 -12.30 16.51
C PRO A 144 21.67 -11.65 15.22
N SER A 145 22.42 -12.37 14.37
CA SER A 145 23.11 -11.76 13.23
C SER A 145 22.20 -11.41 12.05
N GLU A 146 21.15 -12.20 11.80
CA GLU A 146 20.22 -12.00 10.67
C GLU A 146 18.79 -12.39 11.09
N PRO A 147 17.77 -11.61 10.70
CA PRO A 147 16.39 -11.94 11.01
C PRO A 147 15.93 -13.20 10.27
N LEU A 148 15.10 -14.01 10.91
CA LEU A 148 14.45 -15.17 10.29
C LEU A 148 13.42 -14.75 9.23
N TRP A 149 12.80 -13.60 9.45
CA TRP A 149 11.81 -12.98 8.56
C TRP A 149 11.74 -11.48 8.84
N GLN A 150 11.39 -10.66 7.84
CA GLN A 150 11.17 -9.23 8.04
C GLN A 150 10.10 -8.67 7.10
N SER A 151 9.31 -7.71 7.58
CA SER A 151 8.22 -7.10 6.82
C SER A 151 8.71 -6.29 5.62
N PHE A 152 9.92 -5.74 5.68
CA PHE A 152 10.53 -5.00 4.58
C PHE A 152 10.76 -5.85 3.31
N ASP A 153 10.86 -7.18 3.44
CA ASP A 153 10.95 -8.06 2.27
C ASP A 153 9.58 -8.32 1.62
N TYR A 154 8.49 -7.99 2.32
CA TYR A 154 7.10 -8.18 1.90
C TYR A 154 6.31 -6.86 2.02
N PRO A 155 6.67 -5.82 1.23
CA PRO A 155 5.98 -4.54 1.32
C PRO A 155 4.53 -4.65 0.85
N SER A 156 3.66 -3.79 1.38
CA SER A 156 2.27 -3.71 0.94
C SER A 156 2.12 -2.71 -0.22
N HIS A 157 1.89 -1.44 0.09
CA HIS A 157 1.75 -0.33 -0.85
C HIS A 157 2.78 0.78 -0.57
N THR A 158 3.48 0.75 0.57
CA THR A 158 4.39 1.80 1.02
C THR A 158 5.83 1.34 1.04
N TRP A 159 6.74 2.23 0.68
CA TRP A 159 8.19 2.10 0.79
C TRP A 159 8.72 3.06 1.86
N LEU A 160 9.03 2.50 3.03
CA LEU A 160 9.56 3.23 4.19
C LEU A 160 11.08 3.47 4.08
N PRO A 161 11.62 4.48 4.78
CA PRO A 161 13.06 4.68 4.86
C PRO A 161 13.79 3.44 5.41
N GLY A 162 14.92 3.10 4.81
CA GLY A 162 15.73 1.92 5.12
C GLY A 162 15.31 0.65 4.38
N ALA A 163 14.05 0.53 3.95
CA ALA A 163 13.59 -0.63 3.19
C ALA A 163 14.23 -0.68 1.79
N LYS A 164 14.49 -1.89 1.30
CA LYS A 164 15.03 -2.11 -0.04
C LYS A 164 13.89 -2.26 -1.05
N MET A 165 13.98 -1.57 -2.17
CA MET A 165 13.20 -1.86 -3.38
C MET A 165 14.13 -2.43 -4.43
N GLY A 166 13.96 -3.71 -4.76
CA GLY A 166 14.89 -4.38 -5.66
C GLY A 166 14.53 -5.82 -5.95
N TYR A 167 15.55 -6.61 -6.28
CA TYR A 167 15.43 -8.01 -6.58
C TYR A 167 16.69 -8.80 -6.20
N SER A 168 16.47 -10.02 -5.73
CA SER A 168 17.52 -11.00 -5.48
C SER A 168 17.83 -11.77 -6.77
N LYS A 169 19.10 -11.78 -7.16
CA LYS A 169 19.59 -12.57 -8.31
C LYS A 169 19.74 -14.06 -7.94
N ILE A 170 19.87 -14.35 -6.64
CA ILE A 170 19.98 -15.70 -6.07
C ILE A 170 18.59 -16.32 -5.93
N ASN A 171 17.72 -15.70 -5.14
CA ASN A 171 16.42 -16.28 -4.76
C ASN A 171 15.33 -16.03 -5.81
N LYS A 172 15.62 -15.23 -6.85
CA LYS A 172 14.67 -14.78 -7.87
C LYS A 172 13.42 -14.07 -7.31
N THR A 173 13.54 -13.54 -6.09
CA THR A 173 12.52 -12.73 -5.43
C THR A 173 12.70 -11.24 -5.78
N ARG A 174 11.64 -10.46 -5.63
CA ARG A 174 11.64 -9.01 -5.83
C ARG A 174 10.65 -8.33 -4.90
N GLN A 175 10.95 -7.11 -4.50
CA GLN A 175 10.02 -6.26 -3.76
C GLN A 175 9.10 -5.53 -4.74
N ILE A 176 7.80 -5.59 -4.47
CA ILE A 176 6.75 -4.99 -5.31
C ILE A 176 5.81 -4.21 -4.39
N LEU A 177 5.69 -2.91 -4.61
CA LEU A 177 4.60 -2.16 -3.99
C LEU A 177 3.34 -2.41 -4.81
N THR A 178 2.25 -2.78 -4.17
CA THR A 178 0.95 -2.93 -4.82
C THR A 178 -0.05 -2.03 -4.13
N SER A 179 -0.72 -1.17 -4.90
CA SER A 179 -1.73 -0.28 -4.37
C SER A 179 -2.79 -1.04 -3.59
N TRP A 180 -3.52 -0.32 -2.75
CA TRP A 180 -4.81 -0.83 -2.28
C TRP A 180 -5.80 -0.89 -3.44
N LYS A 181 -6.88 -1.63 -3.26
CA LYS A 181 -7.95 -1.72 -4.24
C LYS A 181 -8.70 -0.39 -4.32
N ASN A 182 -9.00 0.19 -3.17
CA ASN A 182 -9.55 1.54 -3.03
C ASN A 182 -9.18 2.13 -1.65
N SER A 183 -9.69 3.32 -1.32
CA SER A 183 -9.36 4.01 -0.07
C SER A 183 -9.81 3.30 1.20
N GLU A 184 -10.69 2.30 1.07
CA GLU A 184 -11.34 1.60 2.18
C GLU A 184 -11.05 0.10 2.21
N ASP A 185 -10.40 -0.43 1.16
CA ASP A 185 -10.13 -1.86 0.99
C ASP A 185 -8.63 -2.10 0.70
N PRO A 186 -7.87 -2.67 1.67
CA PRO A 186 -6.43 -2.89 1.55
C PRO A 186 -6.06 -4.07 0.64
N ASP A 187 -7.03 -4.81 0.11
CA ASP A 187 -6.82 -5.86 -0.88
C ASP A 187 -5.91 -5.37 -2.04
N PRO A 188 -5.07 -6.22 -2.66
CA PRO A 188 -4.25 -5.83 -3.81
C PRO A 188 -5.05 -5.19 -4.94
N GLY A 189 -4.77 -3.91 -5.18
CA GLY A 189 -5.27 -3.20 -6.33
C GLY A 189 -4.56 -3.57 -7.62
N ILE A 190 -4.97 -2.89 -8.70
CA ILE A 190 -4.50 -3.15 -10.06
C ILE A 190 -3.15 -2.53 -10.39
N PHE A 191 -2.64 -1.62 -9.56
CA PHE A 191 -1.39 -0.91 -9.83
C PHE A 191 -0.26 -1.42 -8.95
N SER A 192 0.92 -1.61 -9.54
CA SER A 192 2.11 -1.98 -8.80
C SER A 192 3.36 -1.25 -9.28
N LEU A 193 4.33 -1.09 -8.38
CA LEU A 193 5.64 -0.53 -8.67
C LEU A 193 6.73 -1.56 -8.33
N GLN A 194 7.66 -1.77 -9.25
CA GLN A 194 8.82 -2.64 -9.04
C GLN A 194 10.04 -2.17 -9.84
N LEU A 195 11.21 -2.66 -9.46
CA LEU A 195 12.44 -2.49 -10.22
C LEU A 195 12.52 -3.56 -11.33
N ASP A 196 12.67 -3.14 -12.58
CA ASP A 196 12.80 -4.02 -13.74
C ASP A 196 14.26 -4.49 -13.88
N GLN A 197 14.46 -5.80 -14.01
CA GLN A 197 15.80 -6.41 -14.06
C GLN A 197 16.53 -6.17 -15.38
N SER A 198 15.81 -5.77 -16.43
CA SER A 198 16.37 -5.58 -17.78
C SER A 198 17.27 -4.34 -17.88
N ASP A 199 16.85 -3.23 -17.29
CA ASP A 199 17.54 -1.94 -17.35
C ASP A 199 17.64 -1.22 -16.00
N ASN A 200 17.22 -1.87 -14.91
CA ASN A 200 17.16 -1.31 -13.56
C ASN A 200 16.27 -0.06 -13.44
N SER A 201 15.28 0.12 -14.32
CA SER A 201 14.28 1.18 -14.16
C SER A 201 13.21 0.77 -13.15
N PHE A 202 12.69 1.72 -12.38
CA PHE A 202 11.36 1.57 -11.80
C PHE A 202 10.30 1.54 -12.90
N VAL A 203 9.36 0.62 -12.76
CA VAL A 203 8.23 0.42 -13.66
C VAL A 203 6.95 0.36 -12.86
N ILE A 204 5.97 1.16 -13.27
CA ILE A 204 4.58 0.97 -12.83
C ILE A 204 3.93 -0.02 -13.78
N GLN A 205 3.28 -1.04 -13.23
CA GLN A 205 2.52 -2.02 -13.96
C GLN A 205 1.02 -1.87 -13.67
N TRP A 206 0.23 -2.00 -14.74
CA TRP A 206 -1.20 -2.20 -14.67
C TRP A 206 -1.51 -3.69 -14.75
N ASN A 207 -2.34 -4.16 -13.82
CA ASN A 207 -2.78 -5.54 -13.67
C ASN A 207 -1.60 -6.54 -13.72
N ARG A 208 -0.49 -6.19 -13.05
CA ARG A 208 0.76 -6.98 -12.91
C ARG A 208 1.40 -7.49 -14.21
N SER A 209 0.96 -7.00 -15.37
CA SER A 209 1.31 -7.57 -16.67
C SER A 209 1.70 -6.51 -17.69
N LYS A 210 1.06 -5.35 -17.66
CA LYS A 210 1.30 -4.27 -18.63
C LYS A 210 2.09 -3.14 -18.01
N ASN A 211 3.30 -2.93 -18.50
CA ASN A 211 4.12 -1.77 -18.12
C ASN A 211 3.45 -0.48 -18.62
N SER A 212 3.05 0.39 -17.69
CA SER A 212 2.33 1.63 -17.99
C SER A 212 3.22 2.86 -17.96
N TRP A 213 4.23 2.86 -17.10
CA TRP A 213 5.17 3.96 -16.94
C TRP A 213 6.55 3.42 -16.56
N ARG A 214 7.62 4.10 -17.00
CA ARG A 214 9.00 3.79 -16.64
C ARG A 214 9.71 5.07 -16.19
N SER A 215 10.55 4.92 -15.18
CA SER A 215 11.45 5.96 -14.69
C SER A 215 12.71 6.14 -15.56
N GLY A 216 13.03 5.17 -16.42
CA GLY A 216 14.35 5.07 -17.06
C GLY A 216 15.42 4.53 -16.11
N PRO A 217 16.59 4.15 -16.62
CA PRO A 217 17.63 3.51 -15.83
C PRO A 217 18.24 4.47 -14.80
N TRP A 218 18.86 3.91 -13.77
CA TRP A 218 19.67 4.65 -12.80
C TRP A 218 20.91 5.23 -13.49
N ASP A 219 21.11 6.54 -13.42
CA ASP A 219 22.24 7.24 -14.06
C ASP A 219 23.48 7.40 -13.15
N GLY A 220 23.44 6.81 -11.95
CA GLY A 220 24.44 6.98 -10.90
C GLY A 220 23.99 7.93 -9.78
N HIS A 221 23.01 8.81 -10.05
CA HIS A 221 22.54 9.82 -9.10
C HIS A 221 21.01 9.81 -8.94
N ILE A 222 20.28 9.67 -10.04
CA ILE A 222 18.82 9.68 -10.07
C ILE A 222 18.29 8.73 -11.16
N PHE A 223 16.98 8.45 -11.12
CA PHE A 223 16.29 7.95 -12.30
C PHE A 223 15.86 9.14 -13.17
N SER A 224 16.14 9.09 -14.46
CA SER A 224 15.90 10.22 -15.39
C SER A 224 14.45 10.74 -15.41
N GLY A 225 13.48 9.85 -15.24
CA GLY A 225 12.04 10.13 -15.15
C GLY A 225 11.55 10.48 -13.75
N ILE A 226 12.45 10.60 -12.76
CA ILE A 226 12.15 11.01 -11.38
C ILE A 226 13.04 12.22 -11.02
N PRO A 227 12.85 13.38 -11.68
CA PRO A 227 13.66 14.57 -11.39
C PRO A 227 13.55 15.06 -9.94
N GLN A 228 12.49 14.68 -9.23
CA GLN A 228 12.27 14.97 -7.81
C GLN A 228 13.32 14.31 -6.89
N MET A 229 14.05 13.28 -7.35
CA MET A 229 15.19 12.74 -6.59
C MET A 229 16.35 13.72 -6.45
N ARG A 230 16.37 14.81 -7.24
CA ARG A 230 17.36 15.89 -7.10
C ARG A 230 17.17 16.71 -5.82
N VAL A 231 16.06 16.52 -5.10
CA VAL A 231 15.80 17.14 -3.79
C VAL A 231 16.68 16.45 -2.73
N ASP A 232 17.99 16.65 -2.86
CA ASP A 232 19.01 15.96 -2.09
C ASP A 232 19.03 16.38 -0.61
N TYR A 233 18.42 17.49 -0.21
CA TYR A 233 18.37 17.91 1.19
C TYR A 233 17.44 17.06 2.06
N VAL A 234 16.54 16.26 1.45
CA VAL A 234 15.56 15.43 2.18
C VAL A 234 16.09 14.01 2.40
N TYR A 235 16.58 13.40 1.32
CA TYR A 235 16.90 11.98 1.27
C TYR A 235 18.37 11.72 0.95
N PHE A 236 18.86 10.58 1.40
CA PHE A 236 20.04 9.95 0.84
C PHE A 236 19.63 8.64 0.17
N PHE A 237 19.61 8.62 -1.16
CA PHE A 237 19.37 7.40 -1.93
C PHE A 237 20.67 6.63 -2.12
N SER A 238 20.60 5.31 -1.98
CA SER A 238 21.69 4.39 -2.25
C SER A 238 21.22 3.31 -3.20
N PHE A 239 21.89 3.21 -4.35
CA PHE A 239 21.66 2.15 -5.33
C PHE A 239 22.82 1.17 -5.29
N VAL A 240 22.51 -0.12 -5.11
CA VAL A 240 23.49 -1.19 -5.04
C VAL A 240 23.15 -2.24 -6.09
N SER A 241 24.12 -2.59 -6.93
CA SER A 241 24.03 -3.70 -7.87
C SER A 241 25.29 -4.54 -7.78
N ASN A 242 25.16 -5.78 -7.30
CA ASN A 242 26.26 -6.72 -7.16
C ASN A 242 25.84 -8.11 -7.69
N LYS A 243 26.68 -9.13 -7.50
CA LYS A 243 26.39 -10.51 -7.97
C LYS A 243 25.16 -11.16 -7.32
N ASN A 244 24.78 -10.74 -6.11
CA ASN A 244 23.73 -11.36 -5.31
C ASN A 244 22.37 -10.65 -5.48
N GLU A 245 22.37 -9.31 -5.51
CA GLU A 245 21.15 -8.52 -5.51
C GLU A 245 21.32 -7.19 -6.27
N THR A 246 20.19 -6.58 -6.63
CA THR A 246 20.13 -5.20 -7.10
C THR A 246 18.96 -4.51 -6.44
N TYR A 247 19.23 -3.41 -5.76
CA TYR A 247 18.21 -2.68 -5.02
C TYR A 247 18.56 -1.20 -4.91
N ILE A 248 17.53 -0.42 -4.62
CA ILE A 248 17.66 0.93 -4.11
C ILE A 248 17.06 1.00 -2.70
N THR A 249 17.69 1.77 -1.83
CA THR A 249 17.17 2.13 -0.50
C THR A 249 17.35 3.63 -0.31
N TYR A 250 16.67 4.19 0.68
CA TYR A 250 16.86 5.58 1.05
C TYR A 250 16.81 5.76 2.55
N SER A 251 17.54 6.74 3.05
CA SER A 251 17.45 7.21 4.43
C SER A 251 17.06 8.69 4.46
N MET A 252 16.49 9.10 5.60
CA MET A 252 16.16 10.49 5.86
C MET A 252 17.41 11.22 6.35
N LYS A 253 17.74 12.37 5.76
CA LYS A 253 18.87 13.21 6.23
C LYS A 253 18.58 13.89 7.57
N ASN A 254 17.32 14.23 7.82
CA ASN A 254 16.86 14.83 9.07
C ASN A 254 15.61 14.10 9.58
N THR A 255 15.81 13.12 10.45
CA THR A 255 14.75 12.30 11.06
C THR A 255 14.00 13.02 12.18
N SER A 256 14.53 14.12 12.73
CA SER A 256 13.92 14.80 13.88
C SER A 256 12.82 15.78 13.48
N THR A 257 12.86 16.34 12.27
CA THR A 257 11.88 17.35 11.82
C THR A 257 10.96 16.88 10.70
N LEU A 258 11.36 15.88 9.90
CA LEU A 258 10.62 15.48 8.71
C LEU A 258 10.30 13.99 8.74
N THR A 259 9.04 13.66 8.48
CA THR A 259 8.59 12.29 8.26
C THR A 259 7.87 12.23 6.93
N CYS A 260 8.27 11.29 6.10
CA CYS A 260 7.69 11.05 4.80
C CYS A 260 8.00 9.63 4.35
N HIS A 261 7.20 9.14 3.41
CA HIS A 261 7.40 7.87 2.75
C HIS A 261 6.92 7.94 1.31
N PHE A 262 7.25 6.91 0.53
CA PHE A 262 6.70 6.73 -0.81
C PHE A 262 5.59 5.68 -0.77
N GLU A 263 4.52 5.90 -1.52
CA GLU A 263 3.40 4.95 -1.58
C GLU A 263 2.83 4.80 -2.99
N MET A 264 2.54 3.56 -3.37
CA MET A 264 1.78 3.24 -4.56
C MET A 264 0.30 3.47 -4.26
N ASP A 265 -0.21 4.62 -4.67
CA ASP A 265 -1.57 5.04 -4.37
C ASP A 265 -2.61 4.35 -5.26
N VAL A 266 -3.86 4.33 -4.80
CA VAL A 266 -5.01 3.78 -5.53
C VAL A 266 -5.25 4.48 -6.88
N SER A 267 -4.77 5.71 -7.03
CA SER A 267 -4.77 6.46 -8.30
C SER A 267 -3.85 5.88 -9.39
N GLY A 268 -2.98 4.93 -9.04
CA GLY A 268 -1.95 4.40 -9.94
C GLY A 268 -0.72 5.30 -10.08
N GLN A 269 -0.54 6.24 -9.16
CA GLN A 269 0.65 7.07 -9.04
C GLN A 269 1.53 6.61 -7.87
N ILE A 270 2.85 6.73 -8.03
CA ILE A 270 3.77 6.69 -6.89
C ILE A 270 3.82 8.08 -6.28
N ASN A 271 3.43 8.18 -5.02
CA ASN A 271 3.35 9.42 -4.27
C ASN A 271 4.49 9.53 -3.28
N GLN A 272 5.02 10.73 -3.09
CA GLN A 272 5.71 11.11 -1.88
C GLN A 272 4.73 11.84 -0.97
N VAL A 273 4.54 11.35 0.25
CA VAL A 273 3.68 12.02 1.25
C VAL A 273 4.51 12.46 2.44
N ASN A 274 4.27 13.69 2.90
CA ASN A 274 4.98 14.31 4.01
C ASN A 274 4.01 14.56 5.16
N TRP A 275 4.46 14.31 6.38
CA TRP A 275 3.72 14.66 7.59
C TRP A 275 3.93 16.13 7.96
N LEU A 276 2.84 16.88 8.09
CA LEU A 276 2.82 18.22 8.64
C LEU A 276 2.05 18.22 9.97
N PRO A 277 2.60 18.80 11.06
CA PRO A 277 1.92 18.82 12.36
C PRO A 277 0.52 19.44 12.34
N THR A 278 0.26 20.39 11.44
CA THR A 278 -1.03 21.10 11.36
C THR A 278 -2.07 20.37 10.50
N ASN A 279 -1.64 19.69 9.44
CA ASN A 279 -2.51 19.21 8.37
C ASN A 279 -2.40 17.69 8.14
N GLY A 280 -1.64 16.96 8.96
CA GLY A 280 -1.40 15.52 8.78
C GLY A 280 -0.61 15.20 7.50
N TRP A 281 -0.93 14.08 6.86
CA TRP A 281 -0.29 13.64 5.61
C TRP A 281 -0.67 14.52 4.43
N ASN A 282 0.33 15.06 3.74
CA ASN A 282 0.16 15.91 2.57
C ASN A 282 0.96 15.35 1.39
N LEU A 283 0.34 15.33 0.20
CA LEU A 283 1.01 14.95 -1.03
C LEU A 283 2.07 16.01 -1.38
N PHE A 284 3.32 15.60 -1.53
CA PHE A 284 4.41 16.48 -1.94
C PHE A 284 4.64 16.44 -3.46
N TRP A 285 4.69 15.24 -4.04
CA TRP A 285 4.63 15.02 -5.48
C TRP A 285 4.10 13.63 -5.81
N SER A 286 3.68 13.44 -7.05
CA SER A 286 3.20 12.18 -7.61
C SER A 286 3.82 11.91 -8.97
N LEU A 287 4.06 10.65 -9.33
CA LEU A 287 4.44 10.24 -10.68
C LEU A 287 3.55 9.10 -11.20
N PRO A 288 3.09 9.14 -12.47
CA PRO A 288 3.17 10.27 -13.42
C PRO A 288 2.58 11.56 -12.85
N ALA A 289 3.05 12.74 -13.29
CA ALA A 289 2.65 14.02 -12.68
C ALA A 289 1.15 14.33 -12.86
N GLN A 290 0.60 13.96 -14.02
CA GLN A 290 -0.83 14.10 -14.29
C GLN A 290 -1.52 12.75 -14.16
N GLN A 291 -2.59 12.69 -13.37
CA GLN A 291 -3.31 11.44 -13.11
C GLN A 291 -3.91 10.82 -14.38
N CYS A 292 -4.29 11.63 -15.39
CA CYS A 292 -4.74 11.11 -16.70
C CYS A 292 -3.64 10.48 -17.57
N GLU A 293 -2.37 10.56 -17.16
CA GLU A 293 -1.28 9.84 -17.82
C GLU A 293 -1.12 8.43 -17.29
N VAL A 294 -1.73 8.12 -16.15
CA VAL A 294 -1.83 6.75 -15.65
C VAL A 294 -2.62 5.92 -16.65
N TYR A 295 -1.99 4.84 -17.12
CA TYR A 295 -2.59 3.93 -18.09
C TYR A 295 -3.88 3.32 -17.54
N ALA A 296 -4.93 3.34 -18.36
CA ALA A 296 -6.23 2.75 -18.05
C ALA A 296 -6.86 3.19 -16.71
N VAL A 297 -6.55 4.40 -16.24
CA VAL A 297 -7.03 4.93 -14.93
C VAL A 297 -8.55 4.99 -14.82
N CYS A 298 -9.28 5.17 -15.93
CA CYS A 298 -10.75 5.22 -15.95
C CYS A 298 -11.42 3.90 -16.40
N GLY A 299 -10.64 2.82 -16.55
CA GLY A 299 -11.14 1.53 -17.01
C GLY A 299 -11.60 1.53 -18.48
N ALA A 300 -12.19 0.40 -18.90
CA ALA A 300 -12.72 0.24 -20.24
C ALA A 300 -13.92 1.19 -20.48
N TYR A 301 -14.00 1.78 -21.67
CA TYR A 301 -15.07 2.70 -22.06
C TYR A 301 -15.24 3.94 -21.15
N GLY A 302 -14.23 4.24 -20.33
CA GLY A 302 -14.09 5.46 -19.56
C GLY A 302 -13.16 6.46 -20.25
N SER A 303 -13.34 7.75 -19.95
CA SER A 303 -12.51 8.84 -20.43
C SER A 303 -12.03 9.69 -19.26
N CYS A 304 -10.76 10.08 -19.32
CA CYS A 304 -10.10 10.86 -18.30
C CYS A 304 -10.10 12.34 -18.65
N LYS A 305 -10.55 13.18 -17.72
CA LYS A 305 -10.42 14.63 -17.81
C LYS A 305 -9.73 15.16 -16.56
N SER A 306 -8.62 15.86 -16.75
CA SER A 306 -7.97 16.65 -15.71
C SER A 306 -8.42 18.11 -15.87
N ASN A 307 -8.86 18.75 -14.78
CA ASN A 307 -9.10 20.20 -14.75
C ASN A 307 -7.88 20.92 -14.16
N GLU A 308 -7.87 22.25 -14.21
CA GLU A 308 -6.77 23.08 -13.67
C GLU A 308 -6.54 22.89 -12.16
N ASN A 309 -7.53 22.36 -11.43
CA ASN A 309 -7.44 22.05 -10.00
C ASN A 309 -7.02 20.59 -9.70
N SER A 310 -6.51 19.85 -10.71
CA SER A 310 -5.98 18.48 -10.57
C SER A 310 -6.96 17.43 -10.02
N LEU A 311 -8.26 17.69 -10.07
CA LEU A 311 -9.26 16.68 -9.73
C LEU A 311 -9.44 15.75 -10.93
N LEU A 312 -9.11 14.47 -10.75
CA LEU A 312 -9.40 13.43 -11.72
C LEU A 312 -10.90 13.26 -11.87
N PHE A 313 -11.39 13.44 -13.10
CA PHE A 313 -12.75 13.10 -13.47
C PHE A 313 -12.76 12.01 -14.54
N CYS A 314 -13.03 10.79 -14.10
CA CYS A 314 -13.44 9.71 -14.98
C CYS A 314 -14.93 9.84 -15.30
N HIS A 315 -15.26 9.79 -16.59
CA HIS A 315 -16.64 9.73 -17.07
C HIS A 315 -16.77 8.63 -18.11
N CYS A 316 -17.89 7.91 -18.06
CA CYS A 316 -18.22 6.96 -19.12
C CYS A 316 -18.47 7.70 -20.44
N LEU A 317 -18.12 7.05 -21.54
CA LEU A 317 -18.46 7.55 -22.87
C LEU A 317 -19.99 7.69 -23.02
N THR A 318 -20.42 8.59 -23.90
CA THR A 318 -21.85 8.77 -24.19
C THR A 318 -22.49 7.42 -24.58
N GLY A 319 -23.57 7.05 -23.88
CA GLY A 319 -24.25 5.76 -24.07
C GLY A 319 -23.75 4.62 -23.17
N PHE A 320 -22.79 4.89 -22.28
CA PHE A 320 -22.27 3.94 -21.30
C PHE A 320 -22.56 4.41 -19.86
N GLU A 321 -22.49 3.47 -18.90
CA GLU A 321 -22.61 3.73 -17.46
C GLU A 321 -21.65 2.84 -16.64
N PRO A 322 -21.30 3.22 -15.40
CA PRO A 322 -20.33 2.49 -14.59
C PRO A 322 -20.74 1.04 -14.33
N ASN A 323 -19.81 0.09 -14.48
CA ASN A 323 -20.05 -1.32 -14.15
C ASN A 323 -20.45 -1.53 -12.69
N SER A 324 -19.82 -0.75 -11.78
CA SER A 324 -20.14 -0.76 -10.36
C SER A 324 -20.29 0.69 -9.86
N PRO A 325 -21.53 1.15 -9.61
CA PRO A 325 -21.75 2.49 -9.07
C PRO A 325 -21.15 2.71 -7.67
N ILE A 326 -20.93 1.64 -6.91
CA ILE A 326 -20.33 1.70 -5.56
C ILE A 326 -18.84 1.97 -5.69
N ASP A 327 -18.13 1.15 -6.47
CA ASP A 327 -16.69 1.30 -6.69
C ASP A 327 -16.37 2.65 -7.34
N TRP A 328 -17.21 3.09 -8.29
CA TRP A 328 -17.06 4.38 -8.95
C TRP A 328 -17.13 5.58 -7.98
N LYS A 329 -17.94 5.49 -6.91
CA LYS A 329 -18.02 6.51 -5.85
C LYS A 329 -16.77 6.52 -4.98
N LEU A 330 -16.16 5.36 -4.77
CA LEU A 330 -14.88 5.20 -4.08
C LEU A 330 -13.67 5.51 -4.98
N LYS A 331 -13.92 6.02 -6.20
CA LYS A 331 -12.91 6.33 -7.22
C LYS A 331 -12.14 5.09 -7.71
N ASP A 332 -12.71 3.91 -7.51
CA ASP A 332 -12.26 2.70 -8.17
C ASP A 332 -12.96 2.59 -9.53
N TYR A 333 -12.22 2.96 -10.57
CA TYR A 333 -12.68 2.93 -11.96
C TYR A 333 -12.19 1.67 -12.69
N SER A 334 -11.57 0.72 -11.99
CA SER A 334 -10.96 -0.47 -12.61
C SER A 334 -11.98 -1.31 -13.38
N GLY A 335 -13.23 -1.35 -12.88
CA GLY A 335 -14.35 -2.02 -13.53
C GLY A 335 -14.78 -1.37 -14.85
N GLY A 336 -14.44 -0.11 -15.11
CA GLY A 336 -14.84 0.61 -16.33
C GLY A 336 -16.36 0.81 -16.45
N CYS A 337 -16.82 0.93 -17.69
CA CYS A 337 -18.22 1.20 -18.02
C CYS A 337 -18.79 0.12 -18.95
N PHE A 338 -20.10 -0.10 -18.92
CA PHE A 338 -20.83 -0.91 -19.89
C PHE A 338 -21.85 -0.09 -20.67
N ARG A 339 -22.30 -0.63 -21.78
CA ARG A 339 -23.23 0.04 -22.68
C ARG A 339 -24.66 -0.03 -22.13
N LYS A 340 -25.37 1.10 -22.12
CA LYS A 340 -26.77 1.19 -21.65
C LYS A 340 -27.76 0.40 -22.51
N THR A 341 -27.45 0.22 -23.79
CA THR A 341 -28.34 -0.42 -24.77
C THR A 341 -27.58 -1.52 -25.50
N LYS A 342 -28.14 -2.72 -25.50
CA LYS A 342 -27.59 -3.88 -26.23
C LYS A 342 -27.51 -3.60 -27.73
N LEU A 343 -26.55 -4.22 -28.40
CA LEU A 343 -26.44 -4.15 -29.85
C LEU A 343 -27.50 -5.04 -30.51
N GLN A 344 -28.00 -4.64 -31.68
CA GLN A 344 -29.00 -5.44 -32.42
C GLN A 344 -28.46 -6.81 -32.84
N CYS A 345 -27.15 -6.94 -33.05
CA CYS A 345 -26.48 -8.22 -33.35
C CYS A 345 -26.49 -9.19 -32.15
N GLU A 346 -26.47 -8.68 -30.91
CA GLU A 346 -26.59 -9.52 -29.70
C GLU A 346 -28.02 -10.04 -29.49
N THR A 347 -28.99 -9.40 -30.15
CA THR A 347 -30.42 -9.74 -30.05
C THR A 347 -30.82 -10.78 -31.11
N ASN A 348 -30.17 -10.73 -32.27
CA ASN A 348 -30.35 -11.67 -33.37
C ASN A 348 -29.03 -12.41 -33.59
N GLY A 349 -28.88 -13.59 -33.00
CA GLY A 349 -27.67 -14.43 -33.03
C GLY A 349 -27.28 -14.97 -34.42
N SER A 350 -27.13 -14.09 -35.40
CA SER A 350 -26.63 -14.37 -36.74
C SER A 350 -25.31 -13.63 -36.91
N SER A 351 -24.20 -14.35 -36.74
CA SER A 351 -22.88 -13.91 -37.16
C SER A 351 -22.93 -13.59 -38.66
N VAL A 352 -22.86 -12.30 -39.01
CA VAL A 352 -22.66 -11.89 -40.39
C VAL A 352 -21.17 -12.01 -40.68
N GLU A 353 -20.83 -12.99 -41.51
CA GLU A 353 -19.49 -13.20 -42.03
C GLU A 353 -19.12 -12.02 -42.96
N LEU A 354 -18.38 -11.03 -42.45
CA LEU A 354 -17.90 -9.89 -43.24
C LEU A 354 -16.77 -10.36 -44.18
N LYS A 355 -17.15 -10.84 -45.37
CA LYS A 355 -16.23 -11.04 -46.50
C LYS A 355 -15.76 -9.68 -47.02
N SER A 356 -14.45 -9.45 -46.86
CA SER A 356 -13.64 -8.45 -47.57
C SER A 356 -13.95 -6.98 -47.29
N ILE A 357 -13.47 -6.47 -46.15
CA ILE A 357 -13.11 -5.05 -46.04
C ILE A 357 -11.60 -4.95 -46.21
N LYS A 358 -11.18 -4.39 -47.35
CA LYS A 358 -9.80 -3.95 -47.59
C LYS A 358 -9.37 -3.06 -46.42
N GLN A 359 -8.26 -3.43 -45.82
CA GLN A 359 -7.50 -2.75 -44.78
C GLN A 359 -7.67 -1.22 -44.84
N LEU A 360 -8.58 -0.70 -44.02
CA LEU A 360 -8.71 0.73 -43.78
C LEU A 360 -7.59 1.11 -42.82
N THR A 361 -6.55 1.71 -43.37
CA THR A 361 -5.49 2.39 -42.64
C THR A 361 -6.12 3.35 -41.64
N ILE A 362 -5.94 3.08 -40.33
CA ILE A 362 -6.36 3.99 -39.27
C ILE A 362 -5.54 5.28 -39.44
N ILE A 363 -6.19 6.32 -39.95
CA ILE A 363 -5.63 7.66 -39.98
C ILE A 363 -5.46 8.12 -38.53
N HIS A 364 -4.23 8.47 -38.19
CA HIS A 364 -3.83 9.16 -36.97
C HIS A 364 -4.66 10.44 -36.81
N LEU A 365 -5.76 10.38 -36.05
CA LEU A 365 -6.49 11.56 -35.62
C LEU A 365 -5.77 12.13 -34.39
N SER A 366 -4.76 12.95 -34.65
CA SER A 366 -4.16 13.81 -33.63
C SER A 366 -5.15 14.92 -33.25
N LEU A 367 -6.08 14.62 -32.36
CA LEU A 367 -6.80 15.66 -31.63
C LEU A 367 -5.96 16.02 -30.39
N LYS A 368 -5.22 17.13 -30.49
CA LYS A 368 -4.66 17.83 -29.33
C LYS A 368 -5.75 17.89 -28.25
N TYR A 369 -5.42 17.41 -27.04
CA TYR A 369 -6.19 17.48 -25.77
C TYR A 369 -7.08 16.31 -25.33
N ARG A 370 -7.10 15.12 -25.95
CA ARG A 370 -7.80 13.95 -25.36
C ARG A 370 -6.98 12.66 -25.46
N LYS A 371 -6.44 12.17 -24.33
CA LYS A 371 -5.82 10.84 -24.22
C LYS A 371 -6.94 9.82 -23.95
N TRP A 372 -7.24 8.96 -24.93
CA TRP A 372 -8.24 7.90 -24.83
C TRP A 372 -7.58 6.62 -24.30
N THR A 373 -8.22 5.94 -23.35
CA THR A 373 -7.83 4.60 -22.90
C THR A 373 -8.45 3.57 -23.82
N LEU A 374 -7.65 3.05 -24.76
CA LEU A 374 -8.05 1.96 -25.65
C LEU A 374 -7.59 0.61 -25.09
N PRO A 375 -8.51 -0.31 -24.80
CA PRO A 375 -8.35 -1.71 -25.14
C PRO A 375 -9.18 -1.93 -26.41
N LEU A 376 -8.58 -1.73 -27.57
CA LEU A 376 -9.24 -1.93 -28.86
C LEU A 376 -8.57 -3.10 -29.55
N CYS A 377 -9.17 -4.27 -29.34
CA CYS A 377 -9.13 -5.51 -30.16
C CYS A 377 -9.75 -6.61 -29.28
N SER A 378 -11.07 -6.73 -29.19
CA SER A 378 -11.76 -7.79 -29.94
C SER A 378 -13.28 -7.61 -30.13
N GLU A 379 -13.89 -6.49 -29.73
CA GLU A 379 -15.36 -6.32 -29.80
C GLU A 379 -15.85 -5.36 -30.89
N LEU A 380 -14.97 -4.87 -31.77
CA LEU A 380 -15.35 -4.07 -32.94
C LEU A 380 -15.59 -4.88 -34.22
N SER A 381 -15.59 -6.21 -34.11
CA SER A 381 -16.04 -7.12 -35.16
C SER A 381 -17.47 -7.54 -34.88
N CYS A 382 -18.40 -6.72 -35.35
CA CYS A 382 -19.75 -7.12 -35.74
C CYS A 382 -19.98 -6.62 -37.16
#